data_AF-A0A2S9G104-F1
#
_entry.id   AF-A0A2S9G104-F1
#
_cell.length_a   1.000
_cell.length_b   1.000
_cell.length_c   1.000
_cell.angle_alpha   90.00
_cell.angle_beta   90.00
_cell.angle_gamma   90.00
#
_symmetry.space_group_name_H-M   'P 1'
#
loop_
_entity.id
_entity.type
_entity.pdbx_description
1 polymer ?
#
loop_
_entity_poly.entity_id
_entity_poly.type
_entity_poly.pdbx_seq_one_letter_code
_entity_poly.pdbx_strand_id
1 'polypeptide(L)'
;GVSIPDFWMGILLIALFSTVLGWLPTSGYRPLFEDPAGWLRHVVLPGLTVGVVAAAIMTRYVRSAVLEVAAMGYVRTARSKGLSP
;
A
#
# COMPACT_ATOMS: atom_id res chain seq x y z
N GLY A 1 -13.15 3.71 11.02
CA GLY A 1 -13.46 2.32 10.65
C GLY A 1 -12.36 1.81 9.76
N VAL A 2 -12.02 0.52 9.86
CA VAL A 2 -11.25 -0.15 8.80
C VAL A 2 -12.25 -0.45 7.69
N SER A 3 -12.24 0.36 6.62
CA SER A 3 -13.27 0.30 5.60
C SER A 3 -13.16 -0.93 4.69
N ILE A 4 -11.98 -1.56 4.61
CA ILE A 4 -11.74 -2.77 3.81
C ILE A 4 -10.81 -3.69 4.61
N PRO A 5 -11.20 -4.94 4.92
CA PRO A 5 -10.32 -5.92 5.56
C PRO A 5 -9.12 -6.32 4.68
N ASP A 6 -7.98 -6.66 5.28
CA ASP A 6 -6.74 -6.95 4.55
C ASP A 6 -6.88 -8.12 3.56
N PHE A 7 -7.58 -9.18 3.94
CA PHE A 7 -7.84 -10.32 3.05
C PHE A 7 -8.70 -9.94 1.84
N TRP A 8 -9.68 -9.05 2.03
CA TRP A 8 -10.52 -8.53 0.95
C TRP A 8 -9.70 -7.70 -0.03
N MET A 9 -8.77 -6.89 0.46
CA MET A 9 -7.84 -6.15 -0.40
C MET A 9 -7.03 -7.09 -1.29
N GLY A 10 -6.52 -8.19 -0.71
CA GLY A 10 -5.82 -9.22 -1.48
C GLY A 10 -6.68 -9.86 -2.57
N ILE A 11 -7.93 -10.24 -2.24
CA ILE A 11 -8.87 -10.79 -3.23
C ILE A 11 -9.15 -9.79 -4.35
N LEU A 12 -9.36 -8.51 -4.04
CA LEU A 12 -9.63 -7.47 -5.03
C LEU A 12 -8.42 -7.22 -5.95
N LEU A 13 -7.20 -7.21 -5.42
CA LEU A 13 -5.99 -7.07 -6.22
C LEU A 13 -5.80 -8.26 -7.16
N ILE A 14 -6.05 -9.48 -6.68
CA ILE A 14 -5.99 -10.69 -7.53
C ILE A 14 -7.04 -10.62 -8.63
N ALA A 15 -8.30 -10.31 -8.28
CA ALA A 15 -9.38 -10.21 -9.24
C ALA A 15 -9.09 -9.14 -10.31
N LEU A 16 -8.57 -7.98 -9.91
CA LEU A 16 -8.25 -6.90 -10.84
C LEU A 16 -7.08 -7.26 -11.76
N PHE A 17 -5.91 -7.58 -11.20
CA PHE A 17 -4.69 -7.73 -11.99
C PHE A 17 -4.55 -9.07 -12.69
N SER A 18 -5.18 -10.10 -12.16
CA SER A 18 -5.10 -11.44 -12.72
C SER A 18 -6.34 -11.80 -13.54
N THR A 19 -7.55 -11.57 -13.01
CA THR A 19 -8.78 -11.98 -13.71
C THR A 19 -9.27 -10.95 -14.72
N VAL A 20 -9.34 -9.67 -14.34
CA VAL A 20 -9.88 -8.61 -15.21
C VAL A 20 -8.84 -8.15 -16.23
N LEU A 21 -7.62 -7.86 -15.79
CA LEU A 21 -6.54 -7.34 -16.65
C LEU A 21 -5.73 -8.44 -17.34
N GLY A 22 -5.65 -9.64 -16.76
CA GLY A 22 -4.83 -10.73 -17.31
C GLY A 22 -3.32 -10.43 -17.33
N TRP A 23 -2.86 -9.43 -16.59
CA TRP A 23 -1.47 -8.95 -16.63
C TRP A 23 -0.52 -9.86 -15.85
N LEU A 24 -1.01 -10.41 -14.74
CA LEU A 24 -0.19 -11.16 -13.79
C LEU A 24 -0.78 -12.57 -13.59
N PRO A 25 0.06 -13.61 -13.53
CA PRO A 25 -0.40 -14.98 -13.27
C PRO A 25 -0.99 -15.12 -11.87
N THR A 26 -2.10 -15.86 -11.73
CA THR A 26 -2.74 -16.15 -10.43
C THR A 26 -1.89 -17.09 -9.56
N SER A 27 -1.12 -17.97 -10.19
CA SER A 27 -0.39 -19.04 -9.52
C SER A 27 0.73 -19.57 -10.41
N GLY A 28 1.79 -20.06 -9.78
CA GLY A 28 2.94 -20.64 -10.46
C GLY A 28 4.24 -20.15 -9.84
N TYR A 29 5.30 -20.93 -9.99
CA TYR A 29 6.65 -20.53 -9.61
C TYR A 29 7.57 -20.80 -10.80
N ARG A 30 8.36 -19.79 -11.17
CA ARG A 30 9.47 -19.95 -12.12
C ARG A 30 10.78 -19.70 -11.38
N PRO A 31 11.80 -20.56 -11.54
CA PRO A 31 13.10 -20.32 -10.92
C PRO A 31 13.70 -19.01 -11.43
N LEU A 32 14.22 -18.20 -10.50
CA LEU A 32 14.86 -16.91 -10.82
C LEU A 32 16.01 -17.06 -11.83
N PHE A 33 16.77 -18.15 -11.74
CA PHE A 33 17.94 -18.39 -12.58
C PHE A 33 17.62 -18.91 -13.99
N GLU A 34 16.39 -19.38 -14.23
CA GLU A 34 15.95 -19.87 -15.54
C GLU A 34 15.17 -18.79 -16.31
N ASP A 35 14.26 -18.10 -15.61
CA ASP A 35 13.44 -17.04 -16.20
C ASP A 35 13.22 -15.90 -15.19
N PRO A 36 14.16 -14.93 -15.13
CA PRO A 36 14.06 -13.79 -14.21
C PRO A 36 12.80 -12.95 -14.42
N ALA A 37 12.37 -12.78 -15.68
CA ALA A 37 11.21 -11.96 -16.03
C ALA A 37 9.91 -12.67 -15.63
N GLY A 38 9.82 -13.98 -15.88
CA GLY A 38 8.72 -14.81 -15.41
C GLY A 38 8.64 -14.85 -13.90
N TRP A 39 9.77 -15.04 -13.20
CA TRP A 39 9.81 -14.98 -11.73
C TRP A 39 9.25 -13.65 -11.21
N LEU A 40 9.68 -12.52 -11.77
CA LEU A 40 9.21 -11.19 -11.35
C LEU A 40 7.68 -11.06 -11.51
N ARG A 41 7.12 -11.52 -12.64
CA ARG A 41 5.66 -11.51 -12.86
C ARG A 41 4.88 -12.32 -11.82
N HIS A 42 5.45 -13.41 -11.29
CA HIS A 42 4.80 -14.22 -10.26
C HIS A 42 4.92 -13.61 -8.85
N VAL A 43 5.96 -12.82 -8.59
CA VAL A 43 6.23 -12.25 -7.25
C VAL A 43 5.65 -10.84 -7.08
N VAL A 44 5.46 -10.08 -8.16
CA VAL A 44 4.95 -8.69 -8.11
C VAL A 44 3.55 -8.62 -7.48
N LEU A 45 2.62 -9.49 -7.87
CA LEU A 45 1.25 -9.43 -7.35
C LEU A 45 1.17 -9.75 -5.84
N PRO A 46 1.77 -10.85 -5.33
CA PRO A 46 1.86 -11.10 -3.89
C PRO A 46 2.60 -9.98 -3.15
N GLY A 47 3.71 -9.49 -3.70
CA GLY A 47 4.51 -8.41 -3.11
C GLY A 47 3.72 -7.10 -2.98
N LEU A 48 3.01 -6.70 -4.03
CA LEU A 48 2.11 -5.54 -4.01
C LEU A 48 0.98 -5.72 -3.01
N THR A 49 0.40 -6.92 -2.93
CA THR A 49 -0.69 -7.21 -1.99
C THR A 49 -0.26 -6.96 -0.55
N VAL A 50 0.88 -7.50 -0.14
CA VAL A 50 1.44 -7.28 1.21
C VAL A 50 1.86 -5.82 1.39
N GLY A 51 2.49 -5.22 0.37
CA GLY A 51 2.95 -3.83 0.40
C GLY A 51 1.82 -2.82 0.59
N VAL A 52 0.69 -2.98 -0.12
CA VAL A 52 -0.49 -2.11 0.00
C VAL A 52 -1.11 -2.21 1.39
N VAL A 53 -1.21 -3.42 1.94
CA VAL A 53 -1.72 -3.64 3.31
C VAL A 53 -0.83 -2.94 4.33
N ALA A 54 0.49 -3.13 4.26
CA ALA A 54 1.44 -2.47 5.14
C ALA A 54 1.39 -0.93 5.02
N ALA A 55 1.30 -0.42 3.79
CA ALA A 55 1.20 1.01 3.51
C ALA A 55 -0.09 1.62 4.09
N ALA A 56 -1.22 0.90 4.03
CA ALA A 56 -2.47 1.35 4.62
C ALA A 56 -2.36 1.51 6.15
N ILE A 57 -1.71 0.55 6.82
CA ILE A 57 -1.45 0.61 8.27
C ILE A 57 -0.55 1.80 8.61
N MET A 58 0.57 1.96 7.89
CA MET A 58 1.50 3.07 8.12
C MET A 58 0.85 4.43 7.85
N THR A 59 0.05 4.55 6.78
CA THR A 59 -0.69 5.78 6.47
C THR A 59 -1.62 6.18 7.61
N ARG A 60 -2.30 5.19 8.22
CA ARG A 60 -3.15 5.45 9.39
C ARG A 60 -2.35 5.95 10.58
N TYR A 61 -1.19 5.36 10.83
CA TYR A 61 -0.30 5.78 11.91
C TYR A 61 0.21 7.21 11.71
N VAL A 62 0.74 7.51 10.52
CA VAL A 62 1.21 8.86 10.15
C VAL A 62 0.09 9.87 10.27
N ARG A 63 -1.12 9.54 9.79
CA ARG A 63 -2.27 10.43 9.89
C ARG A 63 -2.60 10.76 11.35
N SER A 64 -2.61 9.78 12.25
CA SER A 64 -2.84 10.03 13.67
C SER A 64 -1.77 10.96 14.27
N ALA A 65 -0.49 10.66 14.02
CA ALA A 65 0.62 11.48 14.51
C ALA A 65 0.56 12.93 13.97
N VAL A 66 0.24 13.12 12.69
CA VAL A 66 0.09 14.45 12.08
C VAL A 66 -1.08 15.21 12.73
N LEU A 67 -2.20 14.55 13.04
CA LEU A 67 -3.33 15.20 13.71
C LEU A 67 -2.97 15.65 15.13
N GLU A 68 -2.23 14.83 15.88
CA GLU A 68 -1.72 15.18 17.21
C GLU A 68 -0.79 16.39 17.14
N VAL A 69 0.20 16.35 16.22
CA VAL A 69 1.17 17.45 16.05
C VAL A 69 0.50 18.73 15.57
N ALA A 70 -0.45 18.63 14.65
CA ALA A 70 -1.18 19.80 14.13
C ALA A 70 -1.99 20.53 15.21
N ALA A 71 -2.37 19.85 16.30
CA ALA A 71 -3.05 20.45 17.44
C ALA A 71 -2.09 21.21 18.38
N MET A 72 -0.78 21.01 18.28
CA MET A 72 0.18 21.64 19.19
C MET A 72 0.33 23.15 18.96
N GLY A 73 0.59 23.89 20.05
CA GLY A 73 0.65 25.35 20.03
C GLY A 73 1.72 25.92 19.10
N TYR A 74 2.86 25.26 18.97
CA TYR A 74 3.94 25.73 18.09
C TYR A 74 3.57 25.64 16.61
N VAL A 75 2.80 24.62 16.17
CA VAL A 75 2.31 24.52 14.78
C VAL A 75 1.29 25.61 14.50
N ARG A 76 0.43 25.90 15.47
CA ARG A 76 -0.60 26.96 15.37
C ARG A 76 0.04 28.36 15.27
N THR A 77 1.07 28.61 16.07
CA THR A 77 1.85 29.85 16.02
C THR A 77 2.69 29.96 14.75
N ALA A 78 3.24 28.84 14.24
CA ALA A 78 3.94 28.83 12.96
C ALA A 78 2.99 29.20 11.81
N ARG A 79 1.77 28.64 11.78
CA ARG A 79 0.74 29.02 10.80
C ARG A 79 0.29 30.47 10.92
N SER A 80 0.14 31.01 12.15
CA SER A 80 -0.24 32.42 12.32
C SER A 80 0.84 33.39 11.86
N LYS A 81 2.11 32.95 11.80
CA LYS A 81 3.23 33.67 11.19
C LYS A 81 3.31 33.52 9.66
N GLY A 82 2.32 32.89 9.03
CA GLY A 82 2.25 32.72 7.58
C GLY A 82 3.05 31.55 7.01
N LEU A 83 3.59 30.67 7.87
CA LEU A 83 4.27 29.46 7.40
C LEU A 83 3.23 28.43 6.92
N SER A 84 3.40 27.94 5.69
CA SER A 84 2.51 26.93 5.10
C SER A 84 2.77 25.53 5.68
N PRO A 85 1.79 24.61 5.60
CA PRO A 85 1.92 23.21 6.02
C PRO A 85 3.02 22.44 5.28
#